data_AF-A0A1V4X1X1-F1
#
_entry.id   AF-A0A1V4X1X1-F1
#
_cell.length_a   1.000
_cell.length_b   1.000
_cell.length_c   1.000
_cell.angle_alpha   90.00
_cell.angle_beta   90.00
_cell.angle_gamma   90.00
#
_symmetry.space_group_name_H-M   'P 1'
#
loop_
_entity.id
_entity.type
_entity.pdbx_description
1 polymer ?
#
loop_
_entity_poly.entity_id
_entity_poly.type
_entity_poly.pdbx_seq_one_letter_code
_entity_poly.pdbx_strand_id
1 'polypeptide(L)'
;MRFNKIKVSKDARYRFEYEVEKNDGEVDELTLSSKDRPRPEFLTALNKLKPFAIKICELPSSYESKIEVRGVSFSYGGASETMGATITSIMTLENSTAPLILNTPHKTETFYSEHGDARQLLPDGCAKALNDLCDEAELYIRGERAQGRLNGC
;
A
#
# COMPACT_ATOMS: atom_id res chain seq x y z
N MET A 1 3.60 9.89 10.99
CA MET A 1 2.36 9.15 10.67
C MET A 1 2.79 7.76 10.23
N ARG A 2 2.12 6.70 10.69
CA ARG A 2 2.41 5.32 10.26
C ARG A 2 1.19 4.72 9.60
N PHE A 3 1.32 4.20 8.40
CA PHE A 3 0.18 3.58 7.72
C PHE A 3 0.07 2.11 8.11
N ASN A 4 -1.14 1.69 8.45
CA ASN A 4 -1.51 0.28 8.63
C ASN A 4 -2.15 -0.27 7.36
N LYS A 5 -2.86 0.58 6.62
CA LYS A 5 -3.55 0.15 5.40
C LYS A 5 -3.77 1.28 4.42
N ILE A 6 -3.54 0.99 3.15
CA ILE A 6 -3.90 1.84 2.03
C ILE A 6 -4.72 0.99 1.06
N LYS A 7 -5.94 1.40 0.71
CA LYS A 7 -6.85 0.63 -0.14
C LYS A 7 -7.62 1.50 -1.12
N VAL A 8 -7.67 1.07 -2.37
CA VAL A 8 -8.47 1.62 -3.46
C VAL A 8 -9.55 0.60 -3.83
N SER A 9 -10.81 1.00 -3.67
CA SER A 9 -11.97 0.18 -4.02
C SER A 9 -12.38 0.40 -5.48
N LYS A 10 -13.16 -0.53 -6.05
CA LYS A 10 -13.68 -0.44 -7.43
C LYS A 10 -14.46 0.85 -7.69
N ASP A 11 -15.16 1.37 -6.69
CA ASP A 11 -15.96 2.60 -6.80
C ASP A 11 -15.13 3.89 -6.65
N ALA A 12 -13.83 3.84 -6.96
CA ALA A 12 -12.87 4.93 -6.75
C ALA A 12 -12.88 5.49 -5.32
N ARG A 13 -13.10 4.61 -4.33
CA ARG A 13 -13.05 4.98 -2.91
C ARG A 13 -11.67 4.65 -2.35
N TYR A 14 -11.03 5.67 -1.79
CA TYR A 14 -9.71 5.61 -1.17
C TYR A 14 -9.88 5.52 0.34
N ARG A 15 -9.31 4.48 0.94
CA ARG A 15 -9.33 4.23 2.38
C ARG A 15 -7.90 4.13 2.89
N PHE A 16 -7.62 4.89 3.93
CA PHE A 16 -6.33 4.96 4.60
C PHE A 16 -6.57 4.69 6.09
N GLU A 17 -5.83 3.74 6.66
CA GLU A 17 -5.80 3.44 8.08
C GLU A 17 -4.37 3.76 8.54
N TYR A 18 -4.24 4.65 9.51
CA TYR A 18 -2.95 5.17 9.94
C TYR A 18 -2.96 5.57 11.42
N GLU A 19 -1.78 5.56 12.01
CA GLU A 19 -1.50 5.95 13.38
C GLU A 19 -0.78 7.29 13.44
N VAL A 20 -1.15 8.11 14.42
CA VAL A 20 -0.50 9.37 14.75
C VAL A 20 -0.11 9.35 16.22
N GLU A 21 1.17 9.50 16.49
CA GLU A 21 1.70 9.67 17.84
C GLU A 21 1.45 11.10 18.31
N LYS A 22 0.83 11.24 19.49
CA LYS A 22 0.60 12.51 20.17
C LYS A 22 1.79 12.89 21.04
N ASN A 23 1.83 14.15 21.44
CA ASN A 23 2.91 14.72 22.26
C ASN A 23 3.07 14.07 23.65
N ASP A 24 2.07 13.32 24.11
CA ASP A 24 2.03 12.59 25.38
C ASP A 24 2.43 11.11 25.26
N GLY A 25 2.79 10.65 24.05
CA GLY A 25 3.11 9.25 23.77
C GLY A 25 1.88 8.36 23.57
N GLU A 26 0.67 8.91 23.57
CA GLU A 26 -0.52 8.18 23.12
C GLU A 26 -0.51 8.04 21.59
N VAL A 27 -0.96 6.89 21.10
CA VAL A 27 -1.10 6.62 19.67
C VAL A 27 -2.58 6.60 19.32
N ASP A 28 -3.00 7.52 18.43
CA ASP A 28 -4.34 7.51 17.86
C ASP A 28 -4.37 6.70 16.56
N GLU A 29 -5.25 5.72 16.49
CA GLU A 29 -5.62 5.05 15.24
C GLU A 29 -6.73 5.83 14.52
N LEU A 30 -6.43 6.29 13.31
CA LEU A 30 -7.35 7.06 12.47
C LEU A 30 -7.64 6.31 11.17
N THR A 31 -8.89 6.45 10.70
CA THR A 31 -9.31 5.93 9.39
C THR A 31 -9.89 7.07 8.56
N LEU A 32 -9.30 7.33 7.40
CA LEU A 32 -9.85 8.22 6.39
C LEU A 32 -10.44 7.39 5.25
N SER A 33 -11.70 7.66 4.89
CA SER A 33 -12.33 7.10 3.69
C SER A 33 -12.91 8.24 2.86
N SER A 34 -12.48 8.40 1.62
CA SER A 34 -12.96 9.45 0.71
C SER A 34 -13.17 8.92 -0.71
N LYS A 35 -14.02 9.60 -1.47
CA LYS A 35 -14.22 9.39 -2.92
C LYS A 35 -13.46 10.43 -3.75
N ASP A 36 -12.81 11.40 -3.12
CA ASP A 36 -12.04 12.43 -3.82
C ASP A 36 -10.86 11.77 -4.54
N ARG A 37 -10.58 12.23 -5.76
CA ARG A 37 -9.47 11.67 -6.54
C ARG A 37 -8.14 12.14 -5.94
N PRO A 38 -7.20 11.22 -5.64
CA PRO A 38 -5.87 11.60 -5.21
C PRO A 38 -5.08 12.18 -6.37
N ARG A 39 -3.92 12.72 -6.03
CA ARG A 39 -2.92 13.14 -7.01
C ARG A 39 -2.54 11.97 -7.94
N PRO A 40 -2.25 12.23 -9.23
CA PRO A 40 -1.82 11.18 -10.16
C PRO A 40 -0.54 10.47 -9.71
N GLU A 41 0.30 11.13 -8.92
CA GLU A 41 1.52 10.59 -8.32
C GLU A 41 1.21 9.44 -7.35
N PHE A 42 0.16 9.55 -6.52
CA PHE A 42 -0.32 8.45 -5.68
C PHE A 42 -0.71 7.21 -6.51
N LEU A 43 -1.46 7.41 -7.60
CA LEU A 43 -1.85 6.30 -8.49
C LEU A 43 -0.62 5.69 -9.19
N THR A 44 0.37 6.51 -9.50
CA THR A 44 1.65 6.07 -10.08
C THR A 44 2.44 5.25 -9.06
N ALA A 45 2.53 5.69 -7.80
CA ALA A 45 3.17 4.96 -6.72
C ALA A 45 2.51 3.60 -6.47
N LEU A 46 1.17 3.54 -6.47
CA LEU A 46 0.43 2.29 -6.34
C LEU A 46 0.72 1.33 -7.50
N ASN A 47 0.78 1.84 -8.74
CA ASN A 47 1.11 1.04 -9.92
C ASN A 47 2.56 0.53 -9.93
N LYS A 48 3.51 1.26 -9.33
CA LYS A 48 4.90 0.79 -9.18
C LYS A 48 5.01 -0.48 -8.33
N LEU A 49 4.00 -0.82 -7.54
CA LEU A 49 3.99 -2.04 -6.71
C LEU A 49 3.68 -3.32 -7.50
N LYS A 50 3.13 -3.17 -8.69
CA LYS A 50 2.72 -4.25 -9.58
C LYS A 50 3.83 -5.27 -9.94
N PRO A 51 5.03 -4.85 -10.38
CA PRO A 51 6.13 -5.80 -10.64
C PRO A 51 6.53 -6.58 -9.38
N PHE A 52 6.41 -5.99 -8.18
CA PHE A 52 6.69 -6.71 -6.94
C PHE A 52 5.62 -7.77 -6.64
N ALA A 53 4.34 -7.49 -6.88
CA ALA A 53 3.29 -8.50 -6.74
C ALA A 53 3.52 -9.71 -7.66
N ILE A 54 3.93 -9.47 -8.91
CA ILE A 54 4.29 -10.53 -9.87
C ILE A 54 5.49 -11.33 -9.36
N LYS A 55 6.57 -10.64 -8.96
CA LYS A 55 7.80 -11.29 -8.47
C LYS A 55 7.55 -12.11 -7.20
N ILE A 56 6.81 -11.56 -6.24
CA ILE A 56 6.54 -12.21 -4.95
C ILE A 56 5.64 -13.44 -5.13
N CYS A 57 4.64 -13.36 -6.02
CA CYS A 57 3.73 -14.46 -6.31
C CYS A 57 4.22 -15.37 -7.45
N GLU A 58 5.46 -15.19 -7.92
CA GLU A 58 6.10 -15.99 -8.97
C GLU A 58 5.25 -16.10 -10.25
N LEU A 59 4.53 -15.02 -10.59
CA LEU A 59 3.63 -14.99 -11.75
C LEU A 59 4.40 -14.72 -13.05
N PRO A 60 3.86 -15.15 -14.21
CA PRO A 60 4.42 -14.77 -15.50
C PRO A 60 4.43 -13.25 -15.69
N SER A 61 5.52 -12.70 -16.23
CA SER A 61 5.64 -11.26 -16.51
C SER A 61 4.56 -10.75 -17.48
N SER A 62 4.06 -11.61 -18.37
CA SER A 62 2.94 -11.30 -19.27
C SER A 62 1.64 -10.97 -18.54
N TYR A 63 1.50 -11.34 -17.26
CA TYR A 63 0.32 -11.03 -16.45
C TYR A 63 0.33 -9.60 -15.93
N GLU A 64 1.42 -8.86 -16.13
CA GLU A 64 1.50 -7.46 -15.76
C GLU A 64 0.29 -6.70 -16.31
N SER A 65 0.02 -6.67 -17.61
CA SER A 65 -1.15 -5.94 -18.14
C SER A 65 -2.51 -6.33 -17.54
N LYS A 66 -2.64 -7.52 -16.95
CA LYS A 66 -3.88 -8.04 -16.34
C LYS A 66 -4.03 -7.69 -14.85
N ILE A 67 -2.96 -7.26 -14.19
CA ILE A 67 -2.92 -7.01 -12.74
C ILE A 67 -3.12 -5.52 -12.43
N GLU A 68 -3.90 -5.24 -11.38
CA GLU A 68 -4.06 -3.91 -10.81
C GLU A 68 -3.92 -4.00 -9.29
N VAL A 69 -3.00 -3.20 -8.71
CA VAL A 69 -2.82 -3.14 -7.26
C VAL A 69 -3.98 -2.35 -6.66
N ARG A 70 -4.65 -2.94 -5.67
CA ARG A 70 -5.79 -2.34 -4.96
C ARG A 70 -5.46 -1.90 -3.56
N GLY A 71 -4.31 -2.25 -3.02
CA GLY A 71 -3.92 -1.77 -1.72
C GLY A 71 -2.72 -2.48 -1.13
N VAL A 72 -2.30 -1.97 0.01
CA VAL A 72 -1.24 -2.53 0.83
C VAL A 72 -1.71 -2.53 2.26
N SER A 73 -1.46 -3.63 2.97
CA SER A 73 -1.55 -3.68 4.42
C SER A 73 -0.12 -3.73 4.96
N PHE A 74 0.15 -2.89 5.95
CA PHE A 74 1.43 -2.76 6.60
C PHE A 74 1.34 -3.32 8.02
N SER A 75 2.47 -3.77 8.53
CA SER A 75 2.65 -4.19 9.91
C SER A 75 4.03 -3.73 10.36
N TYR A 76 4.17 -3.36 11.63
CA TYR A 76 5.46 -3.02 12.21
C TYR A 76 5.72 -3.97 13.38
N GLY A 77 6.91 -4.54 13.46
CA GLY A 77 7.20 -5.57 14.45
C GLY A 77 8.66 -5.72 14.82
N GLY A 78 8.92 -6.49 15.88
CA GLY A 78 10.25 -6.65 16.44
C GLY A 78 10.75 -5.43 17.22
N ALA A 79 11.93 -5.54 17.83
CA ALA A 79 12.51 -4.46 18.64
C ALA A 79 12.87 -3.21 17.83
N SER A 80 13.02 -3.36 16.51
CA SER A 80 13.35 -2.28 15.57
C SER A 80 12.14 -1.72 14.83
N GLU A 81 10.93 -2.17 15.16
CA GLU A 81 9.68 -1.77 14.47
C GLU A 81 9.75 -1.92 12.94
N THR A 82 10.39 -3.00 12.49
CA THR A 82 10.62 -3.28 11.07
C THR A 82 9.30 -3.34 10.30
N MET A 83 9.25 -2.62 9.18
CA MET A 83 8.10 -2.62 8.29
C MET A 83 7.96 -3.98 7.59
N GLY A 84 6.76 -4.54 7.65
CA GLY A 84 6.30 -5.62 6.80
C GLY A 84 5.06 -5.22 6.01
N ALA A 85 4.86 -5.85 4.86
CA ALA A 85 3.78 -5.50 3.96
C ALA A 85 3.17 -6.71 3.24
N THR A 86 1.88 -6.59 2.94
CA THR A 86 1.11 -7.47 2.07
C THR A 86 0.44 -6.63 1.00
N ILE A 87 0.72 -6.91 -0.28
CA ILE A 87 0.15 -6.22 -1.43
C ILE A 87 -1.10 -6.97 -1.88
N THR A 88 -2.24 -6.28 -1.92
CA THR A 88 -3.48 -6.78 -2.49
C THR A 88 -3.61 -6.28 -3.92
N SER A 89 -3.76 -7.21 -4.86
CA SER A 89 -3.98 -6.94 -6.28
C SER A 89 -5.22 -7.67 -6.78
N ILE A 90 -5.76 -7.19 -7.89
CA ILE A 90 -6.78 -7.92 -8.66
C ILE A 90 -6.24 -8.25 -10.04
N MET A 91 -6.67 -9.37 -10.58
CA MET A 91 -6.30 -9.80 -11.93
C MET A 91 -7.54 -10.14 -12.74
N THR A 92 -7.66 -9.57 -13.94
CA THR A 92 -8.74 -9.89 -14.87
C THR A 92 -8.54 -11.29 -15.45
N LEU A 93 -9.60 -12.09 -15.48
CA LEU A 93 -9.62 -13.45 -16.01
C LEU A 93 -10.49 -13.52 -17.26
N GLU A 94 -10.14 -14.40 -18.20
CA GLU A 94 -10.86 -14.55 -19.47
C GLU A 94 -12.10 -15.44 -19.33
N ASN A 95 -12.03 -16.45 -18.46
CA ASN A 95 -13.07 -17.47 -18.29
C ASN A 95 -13.90 -17.28 -17.00
N SER A 96 -13.84 -16.10 -16.38
CA SER A 96 -14.56 -15.79 -15.14
C SER A 96 -15.18 -14.39 -15.21
N THR A 97 -16.40 -14.26 -14.70
CA THR A 97 -17.10 -12.98 -14.56
C THR A 97 -16.61 -12.15 -13.38
N ALA A 98 -15.87 -12.77 -12.45
CA ALA A 98 -15.22 -12.12 -11.32
C ALA A 98 -13.69 -12.10 -11.49
N PRO A 99 -13.00 -11.02 -11.08
CA PRO A 99 -11.54 -10.98 -11.10
C PRO A 99 -10.97 -11.91 -10.02
N LEU A 100 -9.76 -12.42 -10.24
CA LEU A 100 -8.98 -13.07 -9.19
C LEU A 100 -8.48 -12.00 -8.20
N ILE A 101 -8.65 -12.25 -6.90
CA ILE A 101 -8.05 -11.43 -5.85
C ILE A 101 -6.76 -12.11 -5.40
N LEU A 102 -5.64 -11.41 -5.56
CA LEU A 102 -4.31 -11.89 -5.19
C LEU A 102 -3.82 -11.10 -3.99
N ASN A 103 -3.41 -11.79 -2.92
CA ASN A 103 -2.66 -11.19 -1.84
C ASN A 103 -1.26 -11.81 -1.84
N THR A 104 -0.23 -10.99 -1.82
CA THR A 104 1.13 -11.50 -1.66
C THR A 104 1.28 -12.12 -0.27
N PRO A 105 2.16 -13.14 -0.09
CA PRO A 105 2.68 -13.45 1.23
C PRO A 105 3.20 -12.19 1.92
N HIS A 106 3.04 -12.16 3.24
CA HIS A 106 3.62 -11.12 4.08
C HIS A 106 5.16 -11.21 4.01
N LYS A 107 5.80 -10.06 3.82
CA LYS A 107 7.26 -9.93 3.73
C LYS A 107 7.73 -8.70 4.51
N THR A 108 8.94 -8.76 5.06
CA THR A 108 9.53 -7.70 5.89
C THR A 108 10.69 -7.00 5.19
N GLU A 109 10.96 -5.74 5.53
CA GLU A 109 12.11 -5.00 4.99
C GLU A 109 13.44 -5.58 5.47
N THR A 110 13.50 -5.96 6.75
CA THR A 110 14.65 -6.62 7.38
C THR A 110 14.21 -7.82 8.20
N PHE A 111 15.15 -8.63 8.67
CA PHE A 111 14.83 -9.73 9.58
C PHE A 111 14.45 -9.18 10.96
N TYR A 112 13.44 -9.77 11.60
CA TYR A 112 13.11 -9.47 12.99
C TYR A 112 14.13 -10.04 13.99
N SER A 113 14.99 -10.97 13.54
CA SER A 113 16.00 -11.67 14.34
C SER A 113 17.36 -11.70 13.63
N GLU A 114 18.44 -11.96 14.35
CA GLU A 114 19.81 -12.06 13.81
C GLU A 114 19.98 -13.15 12.72
N HIS A 115 19.04 -14.09 12.66
CA HIS A 115 18.95 -15.13 11.63
C HIS A 115 17.57 -15.12 10.99
N GLY A 116 17.51 -15.27 9.67
CA GLY A 116 16.26 -15.34 8.93
C GLY A 116 16.42 -15.90 7.51
N ASP A 117 15.31 -16.26 6.88
CA ASP A 117 15.30 -16.75 5.50
C ASP A 117 15.08 -15.57 4.56
N ALA A 118 15.99 -15.33 3.59
CA ALA A 118 15.88 -14.23 2.64
C ALA A 118 14.53 -14.21 1.87
N ARG A 119 13.81 -15.33 1.78
CA ARG A 119 12.45 -15.42 1.23
C ARG A 119 11.38 -14.74 2.10
N GLN A 120 11.69 -14.38 3.34
CA GLN A 120 10.85 -13.55 4.20
C GLN A 120 10.99 -12.06 3.87
N LEU A 121 12.04 -11.68 3.15
CA LEU A 121 12.31 -10.28 2.85
C LEU A 121 11.52 -9.78 1.63
N LEU A 122 11.22 -8.49 1.65
CA LEU A 122 10.72 -7.74 0.52
C LEU A 122 11.77 -7.76 -0.61
N PRO A 123 11.36 -7.88 -1.88
CA PRO A 123 12.30 -7.77 -2.99
C PRO A 123 12.99 -6.40 -3.02
N ASP A 124 14.20 -6.36 -3.58
CA ASP A 124 14.96 -5.11 -3.76
C ASP A 124 14.10 -3.99 -4.38
N GLY A 125 14.14 -2.81 -3.77
CA GLY A 125 13.38 -1.64 -4.20
C GLY A 125 11.90 -1.64 -3.80
N CYS A 126 11.35 -2.75 -3.30
CA CYS A 126 9.95 -2.82 -2.87
C CYS A 126 9.69 -1.96 -1.64
N ALA A 127 10.57 -1.99 -0.63
CA ALA A 127 10.47 -1.12 0.55
C ALA A 127 10.47 0.37 0.17
N LYS A 128 11.33 0.77 -0.78
CA LYS A 128 11.33 2.15 -1.30
C LYS A 128 9.99 2.49 -1.97
N ALA A 129 9.46 1.61 -2.83
CA ALA A 129 8.18 1.85 -3.51
C ALA A 129 6.99 1.91 -2.53
N LEU A 130 7.06 1.15 -1.43
CA LEU A 130 6.10 1.20 -0.34
C LEU A 130 6.17 2.55 0.42
N ASN A 131 7.38 3.02 0.72
CA ASN A 131 7.58 4.34 1.33
C ASN A 131 7.11 5.48 0.42
N ASP A 132 7.43 5.42 -0.88
CA ASP A 132 6.94 6.39 -1.87
C ASP A 132 5.39 6.42 -1.89
N LEU A 133 4.71 5.28 -1.70
CA LEU A 133 3.25 5.22 -1.60
C LEU A 133 2.74 5.84 -0.30
N CYS A 134 3.41 5.61 0.83
CA CYS A 134 3.08 6.21 2.12
C CYS A 134 3.22 7.74 2.08
N ASP A 135 4.27 8.26 1.47
CA ASP A 135 4.49 9.71 1.31
C ASP A 135 3.33 10.37 0.53
N GLU A 136 2.94 9.76 -0.60
CA GLU A 136 1.80 10.24 -1.39
C GLU A 136 0.45 10.13 -0.65
N ALA A 137 0.28 9.08 0.16
CA ALA A 137 -0.89 8.92 1.01
C ALA A 137 -0.97 9.99 2.11
N GLU A 138 0.17 10.37 2.68
CA GLU A 138 0.26 11.43 3.68
C GLU A 138 -0.10 12.79 3.08
N LEU A 139 0.40 13.11 1.88
CA LEU A 139 0.03 14.33 1.15
C LEU A 139 -1.48 14.40 0.91
N TYR A 140 -2.09 13.27 0.53
CA TYR A 140 -3.54 13.18 0.35
C TYR A 140 -4.32 13.47 1.65
N ILE A 141 -3.88 12.90 2.78
CA ILE A 141 -4.50 13.12 4.10
C ILE A 141 -4.35 14.57 4.55
N ARG A 142 -3.17 15.16 4.35
CA ARG A 142 -2.88 16.57 4.69
C ARG A 142 -3.66 17.59 3.84
N GLY A 143 -4.40 17.14 2.83
CA GLY A 143 -5.32 17.96 2.07
C GLY A 143 -4.81 18.40 0.69
N GLU A 144 -3.66 17.89 0.23
CA GLU A 144 -3.24 18.05 -1.16
C GLU A 144 -4.01 17.08 -2.06
N ARG A 145 -5.30 17.40 -2.30
CA ARG A 145 -6.19 16.65 -3.20
C ARG A 145 -6.18 17.29 -4.59
N ALA A 146 -6.47 16.50 -5.62
CA ALA A 146 -6.47 16.98 -7.01
C ALA A 146 -7.62 17.96 -7.34
N GLN A 147 -8.48 18.33 -6.38
CA GLN A 147 -9.52 19.35 -6.54
C GLN A 147 -9.39 20.42 -5.47
N GLY A 148 -9.37 21.66 -5.96
CA GLY A 148 -8.86 22.84 -5.29
C GLY A 148 -9.74 23.43 -4.19
N ARG A 149 -9.10 24.30 -3.41
CA ARG A 149 -9.66 25.36 -2.57
C ARG A 149 -11.14 25.16 -2.20
N LEU A 150 -11.37 24.63 -1.00
CA LEU A 150 -12.51 25.07 -0.21
C LEU A 150 -12.26 26.55 0.14
N ASN A 151 -12.65 27.47 -0.75
CA ASN A 151 -12.86 28.85 -0.34
C ASN A 151 -14.07 28.82 0.60
N GLY A 152 -13.83 29.18 1.87
CA GLY A 152 -14.90 29.39 2.84
C GLY A 152 -15.90 30.42 2.33
N CYS A 153 -17.19 30.12 2.50
CA CYS A 153 -18.25 31.12 2.63
C CYS A 153 -18.39 31.46 4.11
#